data_AF-A0A842LMW2-F1
#
_entry.id   AF-A0A842LMW2-F1
#
_cell.length_a   1.000
_cell.length_b   1.000
_cell.length_c   1.000
_cell.angle_alpha   90.00
_cell.angle_beta   90.00
_cell.angle_gamma   90.00
#
_symmetry.space_group_name_H-M   'P 1'
#
loop_
_entity.id
_entity.type
_entity.pdbx_description
1 polymer ?
#
loop_
_entity_poly.entity_id
_entity_poly.type
_entity_poly.pdbx_seq_one_letter_code
_entity_poly.pdbx_strand_id
1 'polypeptide(L)'
;VGSDALPEEQRLVLESARMIREYFLQQNAYHEVDTYTPVEKQYLMLRSIMKFYEMASKALKAGAPLERILSLKSRVELSKVKYEKDYEGVLKEIEEIMKREFSELGVGVEE
;
A
#
# COMPACT_ATOMS: atom_id res chain seq x y z
N VAL A 1 -25.70 1.63 9.18
CA VAL A 1 -25.08 0.32 9.51
C VAL A 1 -23.57 0.54 9.49
N GLY A 2 -22.85 0.23 10.57
CA GLY A 2 -21.42 0.58 10.71
C GLY A 2 -20.51 -0.17 9.73
N SER A 3 -19.24 0.24 9.62
CA SER A 3 -18.23 -0.38 8.75
C SER A 3 -18.01 -1.87 9.03
N ASP A 4 -18.30 -2.31 10.26
CA ASP A 4 -18.10 -3.69 10.70
C ASP A 4 -19.12 -4.67 10.10
N ALA A 5 -20.20 -4.14 9.49
CA ALA A 5 -21.20 -4.95 8.80
C ALA A 5 -20.84 -5.22 7.33
N LEU A 6 -19.74 -4.66 6.82
CA LEU A 6 -19.35 -4.80 5.43
C LEU A 6 -18.58 -6.12 5.19
N PRO A 7 -18.78 -6.77 4.02
CA PRO A 7 -17.93 -7.86 3.57
C PRO A 7 -16.45 -7.44 3.55
N GLU A 8 -15.54 -8.38 3.82
CA GLU A 8 -14.10 -8.10 3.89
C GLU A 8 -13.54 -7.49 2.60
N GLU A 9 -14.04 -7.90 1.42
CA GLU A 9 -13.65 -7.31 0.14
C GLU A 9 -14.01 -5.82 0.08
N GLN A 10 -15.18 -5.44 0.58
CA GLN A 10 -15.60 -4.03 0.62
C GLN A 10 -14.78 -3.25 1.66
N ARG A 11 -14.47 -3.86 2.80
CA ARG A 11 -13.55 -3.27 3.79
C ARG A 11 -12.16 -3.06 3.19
N LEU A 12 -11.64 -4.01 2.41
CA LEU A 12 -10.36 -3.87 1.72
C LEU A 12 -10.37 -2.71 0.72
N VAL A 13 -11.45 -2.56 -0.07
CA VAL A 13 -11.60 -1.41 -0.97
C VAL A 13 -11.56 -0.09 -0.20
N LEU A 14 -12.24 0.01 0.95
CA LEU A 14 -12.20 1.22 1.78
C LEU A 14 -10.80 1.51 2.35
N GLU A 15 -10.05 0.46 2.72
CA GLU A 15 -8.67 0.62 3.19
C GLU A 15 -7.72 1.02 2.07
N SER A 16 -7.86 0.50 0.85
CA SER A 16 -7.08 0.96 -0.31
C SER A 16 -7.44 2.39 -0.70
N ALA A 17 -8.73 2.77 -0.63
CA ALA A 17 -9.15 4.15 -0.81
C ALA A 17 -8.57 5.08 0.28
N ARG A 18 -8.43 4.60 1.53
CA ARG A 18 -7.71 5.32 2.59
C ARG A 18 -6.24 5.50 2.24
N MET A 19 -5.54 4.46 1.76
CA MET A 19 -4.15 4.57 1.32
C MET A 19 -3.98 5.62 0.22
N ILE A 20 -4.85 5.64 -0.80
CA ILE A 20 -4.81 6.67 -1.85
C ILE A 20 -4.98 8.07 -1.25
N ARG A 21 -5.95 8.25 -0.35
CA ARG A 21 -6.19 9.55 0.29
C ARG A 21 -5.00 10.01 1.14
N GLU A 22 -4.48 9.15 1.99
CA GLU A 22 -3.49 9.53 3.02
C GLU A 22 -2.05 9.50 2.50
N TYR A 23 -1.72 8.58 1.59
CA TYR A 23 -0.35 8.36 1.15
C TYR A 23 -0.04 9.13 -0.14
N PHE A 24 -1.05 9.36 -0.98
CA PHE A 24 -0.89 9.99 -2.29
C PHE A 24 -1.54 11.37 -2.38
N LEU A 25 -2.83 11.50 -2.06
CA LEU A 25 -3.55 12.78 -2.22
C LEU A 25 -3.18 13.82 -1.15
N GLN A 26 -2.92 13.37 0.08
CA GLN A 26 -2.49 14.26 1.16
C GLN A 26 -1.00 14.59 1.04
N GLN A 27 -0.72 15.81 0.59
CA GLN A 27 0.62 16.40 0.52
C GLN A 27 0.79 17.49 1.58
N ASN A 28 1.94 17.50 2.25
CA ASN A 28 2.31 18.54 3.21
C ASN A 28 3.15 19.63 2.54
N ALA A 29 2.51 20.77 2.24
CA ALA A 29 3.16 21.94 1.65
C ALA A 29 4.26 22.58 2.51
N TYR A 30 4.37 22.24 3.80
CA TYR A 30 5.41 22.75 4.70
C TYR A 30 6.58 21.77 4.90
N HIS A 31 6.52 20.56 4.33
CA HIS A 31 7.57 19.55 4.47
C HIS A 31 8.62 19.68 3.37
N GLU A 32 9.91 19.61 3.71
CA GLU A 32 11.02 19.83 2.75
C GLU A 32 11.00 18.87 1.55
N VAL A 33 10.52 17.64 1.72
CA VAL A 33 10.45 16.63 0.65
C VAL A 33 9.07 16.55 -0.01
N ASP A 34 8.01 16.78 0.75
CA ASP A 34 6.63 16.52 0.31
C ASP A 34 5.94 17.80 -0.22
N THR A 35 6.62 18.95 -0.13
CA THR A 35 6.17 20.22 -0.70
C THR A 35 6.08 20.20 -2.24
N TYR A 36 6.87 19.34 -2.90
CA TYR A 36 6.85 19.15 -4.34
C TYR A 36 7.21 17.70 -4.68
N THR A 37 6.37 17.03 -5.45
CA THR A 37 6.57 15.62 -5.83
C THR A 37 6.79 15.51 -7.34
N PRO A 38 7.95 15.03 -7.81
CA PRO A 38 8.17 14.75 -9.23
C PRO A 38 7.16 13.76 -9.80
N VAL A 39 6.82 13.88 -11.09
CA VAL A 39 5.84 13.01 -11.77
C VAL A 39 6.22 11.53 -11.67
N GLU A 40 7.50 11.22 -11.78
CA GLU A 40 8.02 9.85 -11.61
C GLU A 40 7.73 9.29 -10.21
N LYS A 41 8.03 10.06 -9.16
CA LYS A 41 7.70 9.68 -7.77
C LYS A 41 6.19 9.47 -7.60
N GLN A 42 5.36 10.35 -8.18
CA GLN A 42 3.90 10.18 -8.15
C GLN A 42 3.46 8.86 -8.80
N TYR A 43 3.97 8.57 -10.01
CA TYR A 43 3.66 7.34 -10.73
C TYR A 43 4.07 6.10 -9.93
N LEU A 44 5.29 6.06 -9.41
CA LEU A 44 5.81 4.92 -8.66
C LEU A 44 5.04 4.71 -7.35
N MET A 45 4.72 5.79 -6.62
CA MET A 45 3.90 5.70 -5.41
C MET A 45 2.51 5.11 -5.70
N LEU A 46 1.81 5.64 -6.71
CA LEU A 46 0.48 5.16 -7.06
C LEU A 46 0.53 3.70 -7.55
N ARG A 47 1.51 3.36 -8.39
CA ARG A 47 1.74 1.98 -8.85
C ARG A 47 1.93 1.02 -7.68
N SER A 48 2.71 1.39 -6.67
CA SER A 48 2.96 0.55 -5.50
C SER A 48 1.73 0.40 -4.60
N ILE A 49 0.91 1.45 -4.44
CA ILE A 49 -0.39 1.35 -3.75
C ILE A 49 -1.33 0.39 -4.48
N MET A 50 -1.42 0.49 -5.81
CA MET A 50 -2.25 -0.39 -6.62
C MET A 50 -1.76 -1.84 -6.57
N LYS A 51 -0.45 -2.07 -6.65
CA LYS A 51 0.16 -3.40 -6.51
C LYS A 51 -0.17 -4.02 -5.14
N PHE A 52 -0.09 -3.24 -4.06
CA PHE A 52 -0.49 -3.72 -2.73
C PHE A 52 -1.97 -4.15 -2.72
N TYR A 53 -2.89 -3.37 -3.29
CA TYR A 53 -4.31 -3.73 -3.37
C TYR A 53 -4.55 -5.00 -4.17
N GLU A 54 -3.86 -5.19 -5.30
CA GLU A 54 -3.99 -6.39 -6.13
C GLU A 54 -3.53 -7.64 -5.36
N MET A 55 -2.36 -7.57 -4.71
CA MET A 55 -1.83 -8.67 -3.89
C MET A 55 -2.70 -8.95 -2.66
N ALA A 56 -3.18 -7.91 -1.98
CA ALA A 56 -4.14 -8.01 -0.88
C ALA A 56 -5.44 -8.68 -1.32
N SER A 57 -5.96 -8.32 -2.49
CA SER A 57 -7.17 -8.92 -3.04
C SER A 57 -6.97 -10.41 -3.37
N LYS A 58 -5.81 -10.78 -3.93
CA LYS A 58 -5.44 -12.18 -4.15
C LYS A 58 -5.32 -12.95 -2.82
N ALA A 59 -4.68 -12.37 -1.81
CA ALA A 59 -4.51 -12.98 -0.49
C ALA A 59 -5.85 -13.21 0.22
N LEU A 60 -6.72 -12.20 0.19
CA LEU A 60 -8.06 -12.29 0.78
C LEU A 60 -8.89 -13.40 0.13
N LYS A 61 -8.84 -13.51 -1.21
CA LYS A 61 -9.49 -14.60 -1.96
C LYS A 61 -8.90 -15.98 -1.66
N ALA A 62 -7.61 -16.04 -1.31
CA ALA A 62 -6.94 -17.25 -0.86
C ALA A 62 -7.24 -17.62 0.61
N GLY A 63 -8.06 -16.82 1.31
CA GLY A 63 -8.49 -17.06 2.69
C GLY A 63 -7.60 -16.43 3.75
N ALA A 64 -6.68 -15.54 3.38
CA ALA A 64 -5.90 -14.80 4.36
C ALA A 64 -6.79 -13.82 5.14
N PRO A 65 -6.72 -13.77 6.49
CA PRO A 65 -7.51 -12.83 7.29
C PRO A 65 -7.22 -11.37 6.92
N LEU A 66 -8.26 -10.55 6.74
CA LEU A 66 -8.12 -9.14 6.38
C LEU A 66 -7.22 -8.39 7.37
N GLU A 67 -7.39 -8.61 8.67
CA GLU A 67 -6.62 -7.97 9.74
C GLU A 67 -5.12 -8.30 9.64
N ARG A 68 -4.77 -9.49 9.12
CA ARG A 68 -3.37 -9.86 8.86
C ARG A 68 -2.81 -9.07 7.68
N ILE A 69 -3.58 -8.88 6.61
CA ILE A 69 -3.18 -8.06 5.44
C ILE A 69 -3.00 -6.59 5.84
N LEU A 70 -3.91 -6.05 6.66
CA LEU A 70 -3.85 -4.65 7.09
C LEU A 70 -2.74 -4.35 8.10
N SER A 71 -2.19 -5.38 8.74
CA SER A 71 -1.04 -5.26 9.67
C SER A 71 0.32 -5.49 9.01
N LEU A 72 0.37 -5.72 7.69
CA LEU A 72 1.62 -5.90 6.95
C LEU A 72 2.53 -4.66 7.05
N LYS A 73 3.82 -4.92 7.20
CA LYS A 73 4.86 -3.88 7.31
C LYS A 73 4.96 -3.10 6.01
N SER A 74 4.87 -3.76 4.85
CA SER A 74 4.88 -3.07 3.55
C SER A 74 3.82 -1.97 3.46
N ARG A 75 2.61 -2.20 4.00
CA ARG A 75 1.54 -1.19 4.03
C ARG A 75 1.91 0.05 4.86
N VAL A 76 2.58 -0.18 6.00
CA VAL A 76 3.02 0.91 6.90
C VAL A 76 4.18 1.68 6.27
N GLU A 77 5.15 1.00 5.66
CA GLU A 77 6.28 1.66 5.00
C GLU A 77 5.83 2.47 3.77
N LEU A 78 4.84 1.98 3.00
CA LEU A 78 4.24 2.75 1.89
C LEU A 78 3.71 4.12 2.32
N SER A 79 3.21 4.26 3.56
CA SER A 79 2.70 5.54 4.08
C SER A 79 3.79 6.62 4.21
N LYS A 80 5.05 6.21 4.33
CA LYS A 80 6.18 7.09 4.61
C LYS A 80 6.89 7.58 3.34
N VAL A 81 6.72 6.88 2.20
CA VAL A 81 7.42 7.16 0.93
C VAL A 81 7.30 8.62 0.49
N LYS A 82 6.18 9.28 0.80
CA LYS A 82 5.98 10.70 0.46
C LYS A 82 7.04 11.62 1.09
N TYR A 83 7.60 11.25 2.24
CA TYR A 83 8.64 11.99 2.93
C TYR A 83 10.08 11.59 2.52
N GLU A 84 10.25 10.62 1.64
CA GLU A 84 11.57 10.10 1.27
C GLU A 84 12.17 10.80 0.04
N LYS A 85 13.46 11.15 0.14
CA LYS A 85 14.25 11.72 -0.96
C LYS A 85 14.67 10.62 -1.93
N ASP A 86 15.16 9.49 -1.41
CA ASP A 86 15.47 8.28 -2.19
C ASP A 86 14.23 7.38 -2.29
N TYR A 87 13.19 7.89 -2.96
CA TYR A 87 11.94 7.15 -3.12
C TYR A 87 12.11 5.87 -3.93
N GLU A 88 13.07 5.79 -4.85
CA GLU A 88 13.31 4.58 -5.65
C GLU A 88 13.91 3.45 -4.82
N GLY A 89 14.95 3.73 -4.03
CA GLY A 89 15.56 2.75 -3.14
C GLY A 89 14.53 2.21 -2.14
N VAL A 90 13.81 3.11 -1.48
CA VAL A 90 12.78 2.74 -0.51
C VAL A 90 11.66 1.92 -1.15
N LEU A 91 11.18 2.30 -2.34
CA LEU A 91 10.14 1.53 -3.03
C LEU A 91 10.60 0.14 -3.45
N LYS A 92 11.86 -0.03 -3.85
CA LYS A 92 12.44 -1.35 -4.14
C LYS A 92 12.50 -2.23 -2.89
N GLU A 93 12.93 -1.66 -1.76
CA GLU A 93 12.94 -2.39 -0.48
C GLU A 93 11.53 -2.79 -0.04
N ILE A 94 10.56 -1.88 -0.17
CA ILE A 94 9.15 -2.15 0.13
C ILE A 94 8.61 -3.25 -0.78
N GLU A 95 8.97 -3.25 -2.06
CA GLU A 95 8.55 -4.29 -3.00
C GLU A 95 9.07 -5.67 -2.58
N GLU A 96 10.33 -5.79 -2.16
CA GLU A 96 10.88 -7.06 -1.68
C GLU A 96 10.24 -7.52 -0.36
N ILE A 97 9.95 -6.59 0.55
CA ILE A 97 9.17 -6.88 1.77
C ILE A 97 7.78 -7.37 1.40
N MET A 98 7.09 -6.68 0.49
CA MET A 98 5.74 -6.98 0.04
C MET A 98 5.68 -8.38 -0.59
N LYS A 99 6.65 -8.72 -1.45
CA LYS A 99 6.78 -10.07 -2.05
C LYS A 99 6.89 -11.16 -0.99
N ARG A 100 7.77 -10.98 0.00
CA ARG A 100 7.93 -11.94 1.11
C ARG A 100 6.65 -12.08 1.92
N GLU A 101 6.07 -10.95 2.34
CA GLU A 101 4.86 -10.92 3.18
C GLU A 101 3.67 -11.61 2.51
N PHE A 102 3.42 -11.34 1.22
CA PHE A 102 2.31 -11.97 0.51
C PHE A 102 2.58 -13.43 0.13
N SER A 103 3.85 -13.80 -0.07
CA SER A 103 4.24 -15.22 -0.24
C SER A 103 3.93 -16.03 1.03
N GLU A 104 4.17 -15.47 2.22
CA GLU A 104 3.79 -16.09 3.50
C GLU A 104 2.28 -16.23 3.67
N LEU A 105 1.49 -15.37 3.00
CA LEU A 105 0.03 -15.44 2.97
C LEU A 105 -0.52 -16.37 1.85
N GLY A 106 0.34 -17.11 1.16
CA GLY A 106 -0.07 -18.07 0.14
C GLY A 106 -0.35 -17.46 -1.23
N VAL A 107 0.06 -16.21 -1.47
CA VAL A 107 -0.01 -15.58 -2.79
C VAL A 107 1.32 -15.73 -3.50
N GLY A 108 1.34 -16.47 -4.60
CA GLY A 108 2.49 -16.51 -5.51
C GLY A 108 2.76 -15.13 -6.09
N VAL A 109 4.03 -14.69 -6.01
CA VAL A 109 4.48 -13.47 -6.69
C VAL A 109 4.63 -13.84 -8.17
N GLU A 110 3.68 -13.42 -9.00
CA GLU A 110 3.90 -13.40 -10.45
C GLU A 110 4.80 -12.20 -10.77
N GLU A 111 5.88 -12.46 -11.51
CA GLU A 111 6.93 -11.49 -11.90
C GLU A 111 6.39 -10.32 -12.74
#